data_AF-A0A0A6UPW1-F1
#
_entry.id   AF-A0A0A6UPW1-F1
#
_cell.length_a   1.000
_cell.length_b   1.000
_cell.length_c   1.000
_cell.angle_alpha   90.00
_cell.angle_beta   90.00
_cell.angle_gamma   90.00
#
_symmetry.space_group_name_H-M   'P 1'
#
loop_
_entity.id
_entity.type
_entity.pdbx_description
1 polymer ?
#
loop_
_entity_poly.entity_id
_entity_poly.type
_entity_poly.pdbx_seq_one_letter_code
_entity_poly.pdbx_strand_id
1 'polypeptide(L)'
;MSSEPEEEPVSVLQRFEKRLEGLVEGAFAKVFKGVVHPVEILNAMQREAEAHKAILAGGRTLVPNRYVIDLSPYDHSRLAPYAAALAQELAQSQAEFIGEQAWTVYGDVIVEIERGDGLDTGMFRVTAEVYTGGEVAPVQQPAYDAGPQYSPYDQQGGYGQPHHGGPRSVGLVSGDGRTYPLQMGSTVIGRGDQANLRLPDVGISRRHARLDYDGNQVVLTDLGSTNGTMVNGQRVSAVALNPGDMIQLGTTTLTFRVDG
;
A
#
# COMPACT_ATOMS: atom_id res chain seq x y z
N MET A 1 19.47 -13.06 50.88
CA MET A 1 18.94 -14.02 49.90
C MET A 1 18.74 -13.26 48.62
N SER A 2 19.28 -13.83 47.55
CA SER A 2 19.59 -13.21 46.27
C SER A 2 18.42 -12.46 45.65
N SER A 3 18.67 -11.22 45.23
CA SER A 3 17.88 -10.57 44.20
C SER A 3 18.26 -11.25 42.89
N GLU A 4 17.35 -12.03 42.32
CA GLU A 4 17.47 -12.51 40.94
C GLU A 4 17.58 -11.30 40.01
N PRO A 5 18.46 -11.31 39.00
CA PRO A 5 18.47 -10.24 38.00
C PRO A 5 17.18 -10.33 37.21
N GLU A 6 16.37 -9.27 37.20
CA GLU A 6 15.29 -9.13 36.23
C GLU A 6 15.94 -9.15 34.84
N GLU A 7 15.72 -10.23 34.08
CA GLU A 7 16.15 -10.30 32.69
C GLU A 7 15.38 -9.23 31.91
N GLU A 8 16.02 -8.09 31.68
CA GLU A 8 15.53 -7.07 30.75
C GLU A 8 15.16 -7.76 29.42
N PRO A 9 13.92 -7.59 28.91
CA PRO A 9 13.50 -8.27 27.70
C PRO A 9 14.44 -7.85 26.57
N VAL A 10 15.19 -8.82 26.04
CA VAL A 10 16.17 -8.60 24.96
C VAL A 10 15.49 -7.80 23.84
N SER A 11 16.03 -6.64 23.49
CA SER A 11 15.45 -5.76 22.48
C SER A 11 15.39 -6.45 21.11
N VAL A 12 14.37 -6.17 20.30
CA VAL A 12 14.24 -6.67 18.91
C VAL A 12 15.52 -6.43 18.10
N LEU A 13 16.18 -5.29 18.31
CA LEU A 13 17.45 -4.96 17.66
C LEU A 13 18.57 -5.92 18.07
N GLN A 14 18.68 -6.26 19.35
CA GLN A 14 19.69 -7.21 19.85
C GLN A 14 19.44 -8.63 19.33
N ARG A 15 18.17 -9.04 19.19
CA ARG A 15 17.81 -10.34 18.60
C ARG A 15 18.09 -10.36 17.10
N PHE A 16 17.87 -9.26 16.39
CA PHE A 16 18.21 -9.11 14.97
C PHE A 16 19.72 -9.19 14.76
N GLU A 17 20.52 -8.44 15.51
CA GLU A 17 21.99 -8.48 15.42
C GLU A 17 22.54 -9.89 15.65
N LYS A 18 22.06 -10.59 16.68
CA LYS A 18 22.49 -11.96 17.00
C LYS A 18 22.12 -12.98 15.91
N ARG A 19 20.95 -12.83 15.27
CA ARG A 19 20.53 -13.67 14.13
C ARG A 19 21.35 -13.37 12.89
N LEU A 20 21.61 -12.09 12.64
CA LEU A 20 22.44 -11.62 11.56
C LEU A 20 23.90 -12.09 11.71
N GLU A 21 24.41 -12.22 12.94
CA GLU A 21 25.71 -12.85 13.21
C GLU A 21 25.70 -14.36 12.91
N GLY A 22 24.61 -15.07 13.22
CA GLY A 22 24.47 -16.52 13.03
C GLY A 22 24.28 -16.96 11.58
N LEU A 23 23.70 -16.12 10.72
CA LEU A 23 23.57 -16.37 9.27
C LEU A 23 24.90 -16.24 8.50
N VAL A 24 25.95 -15.80 9.18
CA VAL A 24 27.22 -15.41 8.58
C VAL A 24 28.29 -16.42 8.93
N GLU A 25 28.42 -17.47 8.12
CA GLU A 25 29.72 -18.13 7.97
C GLU A 25 30.66 -17.17 7.20
N GLY A 26 31.39 -16.33 7.95
CA GLY A 26 32.65 -15.69 7.55
C GLY A 26 32.64 -14.58 6.47
N ALA A 27 31.59 -14.40 5.67
CA ALA A 27 31.63 -13.53 4.48
C ALA A 27 31.06 -12.10 4.68
N PHE A 28 30.14 -11.87 5.62
CA PHE A 28 29.39 -10.60 5.69
C PHE A 28 30.12 -9.51 6.47
N ALA A 29 30.75 -9.78 7.61
CA ALA A 29 31.35 -8.73 8.46
C ALA A 29 32.43 -7.88 7.75
N LYS A 30 33.10 -8.43 6.72
CA LYS A 30 34.04 -7.69 5.86
C LYS A 30 33.33 -6.87 4.76
N VAL A 31 32.11 -7.22 4.40
CA VAL A 31 31.26 -6.61 3.37
C VAL A 31 30.41 -5.45 3.92
N PHE A 32 30.33 -5.22 5.24
CA PHE A 32 29.56 -4.08 5.80
C PHE A 32 30.42 -2.94 6.34
N LYS A 33 31.74 -2.94 6.10
CA LYS A 33 32.67 -1.93 6.63
C LYS A 33 32.59 -0.53 6.00
N GLY A 34 31.41 -0.10 5.58
CA GLY A 34 31.19 1.34 5.45
C GLY A 34 30.32 1.76 4.29
N VAL A 35 29.13 1.17 4.14
CA VAL A 35 28.19 1.80 3.21
C VAL A 35 26.74 1.77 3.69
N VAL A 36 26.06 0.63 3.88
CA VAL A 36 24.72 0.60 4.52
C VAL A 36 24.67 -0.49 5.58
N HIS A 37 24.31 -0.14 6.82
CA HIS A 37 24.18 -1.12 7.91
C HIS A 37 22.75 -1.67 7.98
N PRO A 38 22.55 -3.00 8.06
CA PRO A 38 21.21 -3.61 8.18
C PRO A 38 20.35 -3.04 9.33
N VAL A 39 20.99 -2.69 10.44
CA VAL A 39 20.32 -2.08 11.60
C VAL A 39 19.77 -0.69 11.27
N GLU A 40 20.43 0.08 10.40
CA GLU A 40 19.93 1.39 9.95
C GLU A 40 18.68 1.25 9.09
N ILE A 41 18.62 0.21 8.25
CA ILE A 41 17.44 -0.13 7.46
C ILE A 41 16.27 -0.50 8.37
N LEU A 42 16.49 -1.39 9.34
CA LEU A 42 15.44 -1.80 10.29
C LEU A 42 14.91 -0.59 11.08
N ASN A 43 15.80 0.25 11.60
CA ASN A 43 15.40 1.48 12.28
C ASN A 43 14.60 2.42 11.36
N ALA A 44 14.95 2.51 10.08
CA ALA A 44 14.17 3.29 9.12
C ALA A 44 12.78 2.68 8.88
N MET A 45 12.67 1.36 8.73
CA MET A 45 11.38 0.67 8.61
C MET A 45 10.48 0.91 9.83
N GLN A 46 11.03 0.84 11.04
CA GLN A 46 10.28 1.13 12.26
C GLN A 46 9.76 2.57 12.28
N ARG A 47 10.59 3.54 11.91
CA ARG A 47 10.16 4.94 11.76
C ARG A 47 9.07 5.11 10.71
N GLU A 48 9.20 4.44 9.57
CA GLU A 48 8.19 4.48 8.51
C GLU A 48 6.86 3.87 8.96
N ALA A 49 6.91 2.77 9.72
CA ALA A 49 5.73 2.15 10.32
C ALA A 49 5.03 3.11 11.29
N GLU A 50 5.80 3.85 12.09
CA GLU A 50 5.28 4.85 13.01
C GLU A 50 4.66 6.06 12.31
N ALA A 51 5.33 6.56 11.26
CA ALA A 51 4.87 7.70 10.48
C ALA A 51 3.56 7.41 9.72
N HIS A 52 3.36 6.15 9.32
CA HIS A 52 2.22 5.72 8.51
C HIS A 52 1.16 4.94 9.30
N LYS A 53 1.10 5.15 10.63
CA LYS A 53 0.02 4.61 11.47
C LYS A 53 -1.34 5.15 11.04
N ALA A 54 -2.33 4.25 10.95
CA ALA A 54 -3.73 4.59 10.77
C ALA A 54 -4.56 4.00 11.90
N ILE A 55 -5.51 4.76 12.44
CA ILE A 55 -6.42 4.26 13.48
C ILE A 55 -7.62 3.60 12.80
N LEU A 56 -7.81 2.31 13.05
CA LEU A 56 -8.98 1.55 12.60
C LEU A 56 -10.15 1.68 13.57
N ALA A 57 -11.36 1.37 13.08
CA ALA A 57 -12.52 1.18 13.92
C ALA A 57 -12.23 0.14 15.02
N GLY A 58 -12.57 0.48 16.27
CA GLY A 58 -12.27 -0.33 17.45
C GLY A 58 -10.94 -0.02 18.15
N GLY A 59 -10.28 1.10 17.82
CA GLY A 59 -9.10 1.59 18.54
C GLY A 59 -7.80 0.84 18.24
N ARG A 60 -7.80 -0.02 17.21
CA ARG A 60 -6.61 -0.73 16.75
C ARG A 60 -5.79 0.18 15.83
N THR A 61 -4.46 0.09 15.94
CA THR A 61 -3.54 0.82 15.07
C THR A 61 -3.10 -0.09 13.93
N LEU A 62 -3.41 0.30 12.70
CA LEU A 62 -2.91 -0.33 11.48
C LEU A 62 -1.59 0.31 11.07
N VAL A 63 -0.64 -0.51 10.64
CA VAL A 63 0.63 -0.08 10.06
C VAL A 63 0.89 -0.76 8.72
N PRO A 64 1.80 -0.19 7.89
CA PRO A 64 2.26 -0.83 6.67
C PRO A 64 2.83 -2.23 6.90
N ASN A 65 2.68 -3.08 5.88
CA ASN A 65 3.20 -4.44 5.90
C ASN A 65 4.06 -4.76 4.68
N ARG A 66 4.21 -3.87 3.69
CA ARG A 66 5.19 -4.01 2.61
C ARG A 66 6.21 -2.88 2.71
N TYR A 67 7.49 -3.22 2.73
CA TYR A 67 8.59 -2.27 2.82
C TYR A 67 9.52 -2.49 1.63
N VAL A 68 9.65 -1.49 0.76
CA VAL A 68 10.58 -1.50 -0.37
C VAL A 68 11.80 -0.67 -0.01
N ILE A 69 12.97 -1.27 -0.06
CA ILE A 69 14.26 -0.66 0.29
C ILE A 69 15.03 -0.41 -0.99
N ASP A 70 15.06 0.84 -1.42
CA ASP A 70 15.90 1.27 -2.54
C ASP A 70 17.33 1.47 -2.04
N LEU A 71 18.27 0.72 -2.60
CA LEU A 71 19.70 0.86 -2.34
C LEU A 71 20.43 1.51 -3.51
N SER A 72 21.54 2.19 -3.22
CA SER A 72 22.45 2.66 -4.27
C SER A 72 22.86 1.52 -5.21
N PRO A 73 23.15 1.79 -6.50
CA PRO A 73 23.57 0.74 -7.43
C PRO A 73 24.79 -0.06 -6.95
N TYR A 74 25.71 0.59 -6.24
CA TYR A 74 26.89 -0.04 -5.64
C TYR A 74 26.50 -1.01 -4.52
N ASP A 75 25.66 -0.56 -3.59
CA ASP A 75 25.24 -1.35 -2.43
C ASP A 75 24.33 -2.49 -2.82
N HIS A 76 23.38 -2.25 -3.71
CA HIS A 76 22.51 -3.27 -4.27
C HIS A 76 23.33 -4.40 -4.90
N SER A 77 24.32 -4.07 -5.75
CA SER A 77 25.17 -5.07 -6.41
C SER A 77 26.00 -5.88 -5.42
N ARG A 78 26.48 -5.22 -4.36
CA ARG A 78 27.27 -5.84 -3.28
C ARG A 78 26.43 -6.77 -2.41
N LEU A 79 25.17 -6.40 -2.15
CA LEU A 79 24.25 -7.13 -1.29
C LEU A 79 23.41 -8.17 -2.02
N ALA A 80 23.37 -8.13 -3.36
CA ALA A 80 22.61 -9.06 -4.20
C ALA A 80 22.76 -10.55 -3.82
N PRO A 81 23.96 -11.08 -3.48
CA PRO A 81 24.10 -12.50 -3.08
C PRO A 81 23.34 -12.87 -1.81
N TYR A 82 22.98 -11.86 -1.01
CA TYR A 82 22.46 -12.00 0.34
C TYR A 82 21.11 -11.30 0.54
N ALA A 83 20.61 -10.62 -0.49
CA ALA A 83 19.44 -9.75 -0.41
C ALA A 83 18.19 -10.49 0.07
N ALA A 84 17.97 -11.72 -0.41
CA ALA A 84 16.82 -12.53 0.01
C ALA A 84 16.85 -12.88 1.50
N ALA A 85 18.00 -13.32 2.02
CA ALA A 85 18.16 -13.65 3.44
C ALA A 85 18.03 -12.40 4.32
N LEU A 86 18.65 -11.29 3.89
CA LEU A 86 18.54 -10.00 4.58
C LEU A 86 17.09 -9.50 4.63
N ALA A 87 16.36 -9.58 3.52
CA ALA A 87 14.96 -9.17 3.45
C ALA A 87 14.08 -10.01 4.39
N GLN A 88 14.29 -11.33 4.45
CA GLN A 88 13.57 -12.21 5.38
C GLN A 88 13.83 -11.84 6.84
N GLU A 89 15.08 -11.58 7.22
CA GLU A 89 15.42 -11.18 8.60
C GLU A 89 14.82 -9.81 8.98
N LEU A 90 14.85 -8.85 8.05
CA LEU A 90 14.22 -7.55 8.23
C LEU A 90 12.70 -7.68 8.39
N ALA A 91 12.06 -8.50 7.55
CA ALA A 91 10.62 -8.76 7.62
C ALA A 91 10.21 -9.39 8.95
N GLN A 92 10.95 -10.41 9.39
CA GLN A 92 10.70 -11.08 10.65
C GLN A 92 10.87 -10.12 11.84
N SER A 93 11.95 -9.35 11.87
CA SER A 93 12.22 -8.40 12.96
C SER A 93 11.19 -7.27 13.00
N GLN A 94 10.74 -6.80 11.84
CA GLN A 94 9.68 -5.80 11.75
C GLN A 94 8.33 -6.37 12.21
N ALA A 95 7.99 -7.61 11.86
CA ALA A 95 6.77 -8.26 12.33
C ALA A 95 6.77 -8.44 13.86
N GLU A 96 7.91 -8.83 14.44
CA GLU A 96 8.09 -8.92 15.90
C GLU A 96 7.86 -7.56 16.57
N PHE A 97 8.47 -6.49 16.05
CA PHE A 97 8.28 -5.13 16.57
C PHE A 97 6.82 -4.67 16.51
N ILE A 98 6.14 -4.89 15.37
CA ILE A 98 4.71 -4.56 15.21
C ILE A 98 3.86 -5.29 16.24
N GLY A 99 4.14 -6.58 16.47
CA GLY A 99 3.47 -7.39 17.48
C GLY A 99 3.71 -6.91 18.91
N GLU A 100 4.95 -6.56 19.27
CA GLU A 100 5.30 -6.00 20.59
C GLU A 100 4.58 -4.67 20.85
N GLN A 101 4.34 -3.87 19.82
CA GLN A 101 3.59 -2.62 19.91
C GLN A 101 2.06 -2.80 19.87
N ALA A 102 1.56 -4.03 19.78
CA ALA A 102 0.16 -4.36 19.59
C ALA A 102 -0.48 -3.67 18.36
N TRP A 103 0.31 -3.39 17.33
CA TRP A 103 -0.17 -2.88 16.05
C TRP A 103 -0.63 -4.03 15.16
N THR A 104 -1.46 -3.71 14.18
CA THR A 104 -2.04 -4.67 13.23
C THR A 104 -1.51 -4.39 11.83
N VAL A 105 -1.32 -5.45 11.05
CA VAL A 105 -0.98 -5.43 9.62
C VAL A 105 -1.98 -6.28 8.85
N TYR A 106 -2.09 -6.08 7.54
CA TYR A 106 -2.88 -6.97 6.67
C TYR A 106 -1.99 -8.04 6.03
N GLY A 107 -2.08 -9.27 6.51
CA GLY A 107 -1.22 -10.36 6.04
C GLY A 107 0.19 -10.29 6.63
N ASP A 108 1.16 -10.85 5.91
CA ASP A 108 2.55 -10.91 6.37
C ASP A 108 3.28 -9.60 6.14
N VAL A 109 4.36 -9.39 6.92
CA VAL A 109 5.32 -8.32 6.63
C VAL A 109 6.21 -8.78 5.48
N ILE A 110 6.21 -8.02 4.40
CA ILE A 110 6.97 -8.23 3.18
C ILE A 110 8.06 -7.16 3.12
N VAL A 111 9.28 -7.59 2.83
CA VAL A 111 10.41 -6.68 2.60
C VAL A 111 11.00 -7.01 1.23
N GLU A 112 11.17 -5.98 0.41
CA GLU A 112 11.77 -6.06 -0.91
C GLU A 112 12.98 -5.14 -0.96
N ILE A 113 14.07 -5.61 -1.54
CA ILE A 113 15.28 -4.80 -1.72
C ILE A 113 15.44 -4.57 -3.22
N GLU A 114 15.36 -3.30 -3.62
CA GLU A 114 15.44 -2.88 -5.01
C GLU A 114 16.65 -1.97 -5.24
N ARG A 115 17.00 -1.80 -6.51
CA ARG A 115 18.03 -0.86 -6.94
C ARG A 115 17.40 0.52 -7.14
N GLY A 116 17.78 1.47 -6.29
CA GLY A 116 17.43 2.88 -6.45
C GLY A 116 18.42 3.60 -7.36
N ASP A 117 17.98 4.01 -8.54
CA ASP A 117 18.79 4.87 -9.39
C ASP A 117 18.87 6.30 -8.81
N GLY A 118 20.05 6.91 -8.85
CA GLY A 118 20.30 8.26 -8.34
C GLY A 118 20.55 8.34 -6.82
N LEU A 119 20.74 7.21 -6.15
CA LEU A 119 21.21 7.17 -4.75
C LEU A 119 22.74 7.06 -4.71
N ASP A 120 23.36 7.88 -3.87
CA ASP A 120 24.79 7.79 -3.57
C ASP A 120 25.09 6.54 -2.74
N THR A 121 26.31 6.04 -2.86
CA THR A 121 26.85 4.93 -2.04
C THR A 121 26.66 5.23 -0.55
N GLY A 122 25.89 4.39 0.13
CA GLY A 122 25.58 4.52 1.56
C GLY A 122 24.25 5.18 1.86
N MET A 123 23.58 5.66 0.82
CA MET A 123 22.22 6.13 0.91
C MET A 123 21.27 5.00 0.55
N PHE A 124 20.18 4.96 1.30
CA PHE A 124 19.04 4.10 1.01
C PHE A 124 17.75 4.87 1.25
N ARG A 125 16.66 4.41 0.65
CA ARG A 125 15.31 4.91 0.92
C ARG A 125 14.44 3.72 1.31
N VAL A 126 13.60 3.92 2.32
CA VAL A 126 12.56 2.95 2.68
C VAL A 126 11.23 3.54 2.28
N THR A 127 10.45 2.77 1.53
CA THR A 127 9.06 3.08 1.21
C THR A 127 8.19 2.05 1.92
N ALA A 128 7.27 2.49 2.77
CA ALA A 128 6.34 1.62 3.46
C ALA A 128 4.94 1.74 2.85
N GLU A 129 4.34 0.59 2.54
CA GLU A 129 3.02 0.48 1.93
C GLU A 129 2.17 -0.55 2.69
N VAL A 130 0.89 -0.28 2.81
CA VAL A 130 -0.07 -1.33 3.22
C VAL A 130 -0.37 -2.17 1.97
N TYR A 131 -0.11 -3.47 2.03
CA TYR A 131 -0.27 -4.45 0.97
C TYR A 131 -1.14 -5.62 1.45
N THR A 132 -2.34 -5.78 0.88
CA THR A 132 -3.32 -6.78 1.37
C THR A 132 -3.25 -8.14 0.65
N GLY A 133 -2.18 -8.42 -0.12
CA GLY A 133 -2.01 -9.69 -0.83
C GLY A 133 -2.95 -9.82 -2.03
N GLY A 134 -2.48 -9.45 -3.22
CA GLY A 134 -3.27 -9.57 -4.44
C GLY A 134 -2.40 -9.81 -5.67
N GLU A 135 -2.22 -11.09 -6.03
CA GLU A 135 -1.84 -11.49 -7.38
C GLU A 135 -2.92 -11.04 -8.37
N VAL A 136 -2.56 -10.16 -9.31
CA VAL A 136 -3.40 -9.83 -10.46
C VAL A 136 -3.19 -10.87 -11.56
N ALA A 137 -4.11 -11.82 -11.70
CA ALA A 137 -4.24 -12.59 -12.95
C ALA A 137 -4.97 -11.72 -13.99
N PRO A 138 -4.45 -11.52 -15.21
CA PRO A 138 -5.13 -10.73 -16.23
C PRO A 138 -6.30 -11.55 -16.82
N VAL A 139 -7.53 -11.18 -16.47
CA VAL A 139 -8.71 -11.72 -17.17
C VAL A 139 -8.87 -10.94 -18.48
N GLN A 140 -8.58 -11.62 -19.58
CA GLN A 140 -8.90 -11.16 -20.94
C GLN A 140 -10.42 -10.94 -21.05
N GLN A 141 -10.81 -9.74 -21.46
CA GLN A 141 -12.19 -9.45 -21.85
C GLN A 141 -12.52 -10.23 -23.14
N PRO A 142 -13.57 -11.06 -23.19
CA PRO A 142 -14.05 -11.54 -24.47
C PRO A 142 -14.83 -10.41 -25.14
N ALA A 143 -14.32 -9.97 -26.28
CA ALA A 143 -15.09 -9.20 -27.24
C ALA A 143 -16.24 -10.09 -27.77
N TYR A 144 -17.48 -9.61 -27.68
CA TYR A 144 -18.53 -10.02 -28.58
C TYR A 144 -19.22 -8.78 -29.17
N ASP A 145 -19.37 -8.88 -30.47
CA ASP A 145 -19.82 -7.88 -31.43
C ASP A 145 -21.31 -8.13 -31.78
N ALA A 146 -21.99 -7.05 -32.18
CA ALA A 146 -23.21 -6.94 -33.00
C ALA A 146 -24.60 -7.49 -32.54
N GLY A 147 -25.60 -6.58 -32.56
CA GLY A 147 -26.91 -6.81 -33.23
C GLY A 147 -28.22 -6.67 -32.41
N PRO A 148 -29.39 -6.29 -33.01
CA PRO A 148 -30.32 -5.29 -32.44
C PRO A 148 -31.74 -5.75 -31.97
N GLN A 149 -32.35 -4.89 -31.15
CA GLN A 149 -33.77 -4.57 -30.85
C GLN A 149 -34.93 -5.61 -31.02
N TYR A 150 -35.74 -5.76 -29.96
CA TYR A 150 -37.22 -5.80 -29.99
C TYR A 150 -37.80 -5.22 -28.67
N SER A 151 -39.02 -4.68 -28.73
CA SER A 151 -39.83 -3.97 -27.71
C SER A 151 -41.28 -4.55 -27.79
N PRO A 152 -42.33 -4.10 -27.05
CA PRO A 152 -42.62 -3.97 -25.61
C PRO A 152 -43.97 -4.65 -25.16
N TYR A 153 -44.38 -4.50 -23.86
CA TYR A 153 -45.64 -4.90 -23.15
C TYR A 153 -45.79 -6.42 -22.80
N ASP A 154 -46.40 -6.91 -21.71
CA ASP A 154 -47.18 -6.34 -20.59
C ASP A 154 -47.36 -7.40 -19.46
N GLN A 155 -47.71 -6.93 -18.25
CA GLN A 155 -48.59 -7.52 -17.22
C GLN A 155 -48.19 -8.68 -16.27
N GLN A 156 -48.19 -8.27 -14.99
CA GLN A 156 -48.89 -8.83 -13.82
C GLN A 156 -48.34 -10.07 -13.09
N GLY A 157 -47.87 -9.79 -11.87
CA GLY A 157 -48.28 -10.52 -10.67
C GLY A 157 -47.41 -11.71 -10.27
N GLY A 158 -46.57 -11.53 -9.25
CA GLY A 158 -45.91 -12.67 -8.62
C GLY A 158 -44.89 -12.27 -7.55
N TYR A 159 -45.34 -12.36 -6.30
CA TYR A 159 -44.56 -12.60 -5.08
C TYR A 159 -43.23 -11.84 -4.90
N GLY A 160 -43.25 -10.91 -3.96
CA GLY A 160 -42.05 -10.26 -3.41
C GLY A 160 -40.99 -11.30 -3.06
N GLN A 161 -39.93 -11.29 -3.85
CA GLN A 161 -38.66 -11.86 -3.46
C GLN A 161 -37.98 -10.84 -2.55
N PRO A 162 -37.46 -11.22 -1.37
CA PRO A 162 -36.53 -10.35 -0.67
C PRO A 162 -35.36 -10.12 -1.63
N HIS A 163 -35.15 -8.85 -2.00
CA HIS A 163 -33.96 -8.43 -2.74
C HIS A 163 -32.75 -8.79 -1.88
N HIS A 164 -32.15 -9.94 -2.15
CA HIS A 164 -30.77 -10.19 -1.81
C HIS A 164 -29.96 -9.17 -2.60
N GLY A 165 -29.37 -8.20 -1.89
CA GLY A 165 -28.66 -7.07 -2.47
C GLY A 165 -27.75 -7.52 -3.60
N GLY A 166 -27.94 -6.89 -4.77
CA GLY A 166 -26.98 -6.99 -5.85
C GLY A 166 -25.59 -6.58 -5.35
N PRO A 167 -24.51 -7.02 -6.02
CA PRO A 167 -23.17 -6.56 -5.66
C PRO A 167 -23.15 -5.03 -5.69
N ARG A 168 -22.82 -4.42 -4.55
CA ARG A 168 -22.67 -2.96 -4.44
C ARG A 168 -21.63 -2.50 -5.46
N SER A 169 -22.04 -1.70 -6.44
CA SER A 169 -21.11 -1.12 -7.39
C SER A 169 -20.60 0.21 -6.85
N VAL A 170 -19.29 0.34 -6.72
CA VAL A 170 -18.63 1.57 -6.25
C VAL A 170 -17.92 2.25 -7.41
N GLY A 171 -17.81 3.58 -7.37
CA GLY A 171 -17.21 4.33 -8.47
C GLY A 171 -16.94 5.79 -8.15
N LEU A 172 -16.26 6.46 -9.07
CA LEU A 172 -16.07 7.91 -9.07
C LEU A 172 -16.91 8.54 -10.16
N VAL A 173 -17.44 9.73 -9.91
CA VAL A 173 -18.18 10.52 -10.90
C VAL A 173 -17.50 11.85 -11.09
N SER A 174 -17.12 12.21 -12.31
CA SER A 174 -16.58 13.55 -12.60
C SER A 174 -17.69 14.58 -12.78
N GLY A 175 -17.36 15.86 -12.64
CA GLY A 175 -18.31 16.97 -12.81
C GLY A 175 -18.96 17.05 -14.19
N ASP A 176 -18.38 16.40 -15.21
CA ASP A 176 -18.96 16.25 -16.55
C ASP A 176 -19.96 15.07 -16.68
N GLY A 177 -20.19 14.35 -15.59
CA GLY A 177 -21.10 13.20 -15.52
C GLY A 177 -20.46 11.85 -15.89
N ARG A 178 -19.16 11.80 -16.23
CA ARG A 178 -18.48 10.52 -16.50
C ARG A 178 -18.32 9.71 -15.23
N THR A 179 -18.63 8.42 -15.32
CA THR A 179 -18.48 7.47 -14.22
C THR A 179 -17.28 6.55 -14.44
N TYR A 180 -16.54 6.30 -13.37
CA TYR A 180 -15.37 5.43 -13.33
C TYR A 180 -15.63 4.34 -12.29
N PRO A 181 -16.10 3.15 -12.70
CA PRO A 181 -16.33 2.06 -11.76
C PRO A 181 -15.01 1.65 -11.13
N LEU A 182 -15.02 1.42 -9.83
CA LEU A 182 -13.89 0.88 -9.10
C LEU A 182 -14.09 -0.62 -8.94
N GLN A 183 -13.09 -1.37 -9.38
CA GLN A 183 -13.02 -2.80 -9.10
C GLN A 183 -12.28 -3.01 -7.79
N MET A 184 -12.53 -4.16 -7.15
CA MET A 184 -11.73 -4.56 -5.99
C MET A 184 -10.25 -4.59 -6.36
N GLY A 185 -9.40 -4.17 -5.43
CA GLY A 185 -7.97 -3.98 -5.63
C GLY A 185 -7.60 -2.50 -5.75
N SER A 186 -6.49 -2.24 -6.42
CA SER A 186 -5.86 -0.92 -6.45
C SER A 186 -6.07 -0.21 -7.78
N THR A 187 -6.52 1.04 -7.73
CA THR A 187 -6.70 1.92 -8.89
C THR A 187 -5.85 3.17 -8.72
N VAL A 188 -4.81 3.32 -9.54
CA VAL A 188 -3.99 4.53 -9.56
C VAL A 188 -4.67 5.59 -10.42
N ILE A 189 -4.87 6.78 -9.85
CA ILE A 189 -5.31 7.98 -10.55
C ILE A 189 -4.09 8.83 -10.91
N GLY A 190 -4.05 9.31 -12.15
CA GLY A 190 -3.00 10.21 -12.57
C GLY A 190 -3.12 10.67 -14.01
N ARG A 191 -2.17 11.50 -14.44
CA ARG A 191 -2.02 11.96 -15.82
C ARG A 191 -1.18 11.01 -16.68
N GLY A 192 -0.40 10.14 -16.04
CA GLY A 192 0.62 9.30 -16.66
C GLY A 192 0.07 8.03 -17.28
N ASP A 193 0.92 7.34 -18.03
CA ASP A 193 0.69 6.01 -18.62
C ASP A 193 0.60 4.91 -17.57
N GLN A 194 1.26 5.12 -16.43
CA GLN A 194 1.23 4.22 -15.27
C GLN A 194 -0.05 4.35 -14.40
N ALA A 195 -1.04 5.16 -14.83
CA ALA A 195 -2.30 5.34 -14.10
C ALA A 195 -3.41 4.48 -14.71
N ASN A 196 -4.15 3.75 -13.88
CA ASN A 196 -5.34 3.01 -14.29
C ASN A 196 -6.46 3.95 -14.70
N LEU A 197 -6.70 5.00 -13.89
CA LEU A 197 -7.66 6.05 -14.17
C LEU A 197 -6.90 7.30 -14.63
N ARG A 198 -6.86 7.48 -15.96
CA ARG A 198 -6.12 8.58 -16.58
C ARG A 198 -6.99 9.82 -16.70
N LEU A 199 -6.57 10.89 -16.02
CA LEU A 199 -7.23 12.20 -16.08
C LEU A 199 -6.34 13.18 -16.85
N PRO A 200 -6.83 13.76 -17.97
CA PRO A 200 -6.07 14.71 -18.78
C PRO A 200 -6.09 16.12 -18.16
N ASP A 201 -5.52 16.26 -16.96
CA ASP A 201 -5.39 17.53 -16.25
C ASP A 201 -3.92 17.81 -15.94
N VAL A 202 -3.43 18.99 -16.33
CA VAL A 202 -2.03 19.42 -16.14
C VAL A 202 -1.67 19.55 -14.66
N GLY A 203 -2.64 19.90 -13.81
CA GLY A 203 -2.49 19.96 -12.36
C GLY A 203 -2.41 18.59 -11.69
N ILE A 204 -2.56 17.50 -12.45
CA ILE A 204 -2.46 16.13 -11.94
C ILE A 204 -1.08 15.54 -12.24
N SER A 205 -0.41 15.03 -11.20
CA SER A 205 0.84 14.28 -11.32
C SER A 205 0.67 12.98 -12.12
N ARG A 206 1.77 12.46 -12.68
CA ARG A 206 1.74 11.24 -13.51
C ARG A 206 1.15 10.05 -12.77
N ARG A 207 1.55 9.86 -11.51
CA ARG A 207 0.89 9.06 -10.49
C ARG A 207 0.53 10.05 -9.39
N HIS A 208 -0.75 10.28 -9.13
CA HIS A 208 -1.19 11.35 -8.23
C HIS A 208 -1.75 10.77 -6.94
N ALA A 209 -2.73 9.89 -7.05
CA ALA A 209 -3.37 9.25 -5.92
C ALA A 209 -3.72 7.80 -6.27
N ARG A 210 -3.97 6.99 -5.25
CA ARG A 210 -4.37 5.59 -5.37
C ARG A 210 -5.66 5.37 -4.59
N LEU A 211 -6.57 4.61 -5.17
CA LEU A 211 -7.77 4.12 -4.52
C LEU A 211 -7.64 2.63 -4.29
N ASP A 212 -7.74 2.20 -3.05
CA ASP A 212 -7.72 0.80 -2.66
C ASP A 212 -9.14 0.40 -2.21
N TYR A 213 -9.80 -0.47 -2.98
CA TYR A 213 -11.15 -0.97 -2.71
C TYR A 213 -11.11 -2.45 -2.31
N ASP A 214 -11.59 -2.79 -1.12
CA ASP A 214 -11.57 -4.17 -0.60
C ASP A 214 -12.91 -4.91 -0.74
N GLY A 215 -13.91 -4.28 -1.37
CA GLY A 215 -15.29 -4.79 -1.43
C GLY A 215 -16.24 -4.11 -0.47
N ASN A 216 -15.72 -3.51 0.59
CA ASN A 216 -16.49 -2.89 1.66
C ASN A 216 -16.17 -1.39 1.83
N GLN A 217 -14.90 -1.02 1.78
CA GLN A 217 -14.41 0.36 1.95
C GLN A 217 -13.44 0.75 0.84
N VAL A 218 -13.39 2.04 0.52
CA VAL A 218 -12.44 2.61 -0.43
C VAL A 218 -11.54 3.57 0.31
N VAL A 219 -10.22 3.36 0.23
CA VAL A 219 -9.22 4.26 0.81
C VAL A 219 -8.52 5.02 -0.29
N LEU A 220 -8.46 6.34 -0.19
CA LEU A 220 -7.71 7.21 -1.08
C LEU A 220 -6.37 7.58 -0.44
N THR A 221 -5.28 7.45 -1.18
CA THR A 221 -3.91 7.80 -0.74
C THR A 221 -3.24 8.70 -1.77
N ASP A 222 -2.66 9.82 -1.35
CA ASP A 222 -1.82 10.68 -2.18
C ASP A 222 -0.43 10.03 -2.37
N LEU A 223 0.07 9.98 -3.61
CA LEU A 223 1.34 9.33 -3.96
C LEU A 223 2.50 10.33 -4.06
N GLY A 224 2.50 11.38 -3.22
CA GLY A 224 3.47 12.46 -3.29
C GLY A 224 3.21 13.40 -4.46
N SER A 225 1.94 13.71 -4.71
CA SER A 225 1.56 14.56 -5.82
C SER A 225 2.04 16.00 -5.62
N THR A 226 2.28 16.71 -6.72
CA THR A 226 2.84 18.07 -6.67
C THR A 226 1.87 19.06 -6.03
N ASN A 227 0.58 18.96 -6.37
CA ASN A 227 -0.46 19.87 -5.88
C ASN A 227 -1.21 19.33 -4.66
N GLY A 228 -1.05 18.04 -4.35
CA GLY A 228 -1.75 17.35 -3.28
C GLY A 228 -3.15 16.91 -3.67
N THR A 229 -3.62 15.93 -2.91
CA THR A 229 -5.00 15.44 -2.95
C THR A 229 -5.82 16.14 -1.87
N MET A 230 -7.04 16.57 -2.21
CA MET A 230 -8.00 17.11 -1.26
C MET A 230 -9.27 16.27 -1.25
N VAL A 231 -9.86 16.07 -0.07
CA VAL A 231 -11.19 15.48 0.11
C VAL A 231 -12.04 16.45 0.91
N ASN A 232 -13.20 16.82 0.37
CA ASN A 232 -14.12 17.80 0.97
C ASN A 232 -13.44 19.13 1.34
N GLY A 233 -12.47 19.56 0.51
CA GLY A 233 -11.70 20.81 0.71
C GLY A 233 -10.54 20.69 1.71
N GLN A 234 -10.32 19.54 2.33
CA GLN A 234 -9.19 19.29 3.22
C GLN A 234 -8.11 18.49 2.52
N ARG A 235 -6.84 18.91 2.66
CA ARG A 235 -5.71 18.17 2.11
C ARG A 235 -5.48 16.88 2.89
N VAL A 236 -5.32 15.77 2.19
CA VAL A 236 -5.17 14.44 2.80
C VAL A 236 -3.94 13.73 2.22
N SER A 237 -3.26 12.95 3.07
CA SER A 237 -2.26 11.97 2.65
C SER A 237 -2.89 10.59 2.45
N ALA A 238 -3.79 10.19 3.35
CA ALA A 238 -4.63 9.01 3.20
C ALA A 238 -5.97 9.20 3.95
N VAL A 239 -7.08 8.72 3.37
CA VAL A 239 -8.41 8.80 4.00
C VAL A 239 -9.34 7.70 3.47
N ALA A 240 -10.15 7.12 4.35
CA ALA A 240 -11.26 6.25 3.94
C ALA A 240 -12.42 7.13 3.42
N LEU A 241 -12.88 6.84 2.21
CA LEU A 241 -13.93 7.61 1.54
C LEU A 241 -15.31 7.15 1.97
N ASN A 242 -16.18 8.13 2.21
CA ASN A 242 -17.60 7.95 2.42
C ASN A 242 -18.39 8.29 1.15
N PRO A 243 -19.51 7.60 0.87
CA PRO A 243 -20.34 7.92 -0.28
C PRO A 243 -20.73 9.40 -0.28
N GLY A 244 -20.48 10.09 -1.40
CA GLY A 244 -20.71 11.52 -1.56
C GLY A 244 -19.45 12.39 -1.39
N ASP A 245 -18.34 11.83 -0.91
CA ASP A 245 -17.10 12.59 -0.73
C ASP A 245 -16.59 13.17 -2.05
N MET A 246 -16.18 14.44 -2.01
CA MET A 246 -15.63 15.17 -3.14
C MET A 246 -14.11 15.14 -3.09
N ILE A 247 -13.50 14.44 -4.04
CA ILE A 247 -12.06 14.30 -4.22
C ILE A 247 -11.60 15.32 -5.26
N GLN A 248 -10.68 16.20 -4.89
CA GLN A 248 -10.09 17.17 -5.79
C GLN A 248 -8.60 16.84 -6.04
N LEU A 249 -8.24 16.76 -7.32
CA LEU A 249 -6.91 16.44 -7.82
C LEU A 249 -6.58 17.48 -8.91
N GLY A 250 -5.63 18.38 -8.65
CA GLY A 250 -5.39 19.51 -9.56
C GLY A 250 -6.64 20.39 -9.69
N THR A 251 -7.16 20.54 -10.91
CA THR A 251 -8.42 21.26 -11.19
C THR A 251 -9.62 20.34 -11.35
N THR A 252 -9.40 19.02 -11.31
CA THR A 252 -10.45 18.02 -11.49
C THR A 252 -11.07 17.67 -10.15
N THR A 253 -12.40 17.63 -10.11
CA THR A 253 -13.18 17.13 -8.97
C THR A 253 -13.93 15.87 -9.35
N LEU A 254 -13.82 14.85 -8.51
CA LEU A 254 -14.51 13.58 -8.59
C LEU A 254 -15.36 13.38 -7.34
N THR A 255 -16.53 12.77 -7.46
CA THR A 255 -17.39 12.40 -6.34
C THR A 255 -17.40 10.89 -6.17
N PHE A 256 -17.10 10.41 -4.97
CA PHE A 256 -17.19 8.98 -4.66
C PHE A 256 -18.65 8.56 -4.51
N ARG A 257 -19.04 7.45 -5.15
CA ARG A 257 -20.39 6.89 -5.08
C ARG A 257 -20.39 5.39 -4.83
N VAL A 258 -21.46 4.96 -4.20
CA VAL A 258 -21.80 3.56 -3.94
C VAL A 258 -23.25 3.38 -4.38
N ASP A 259 -23.45 2.60 -5.43
CA ASP A 259 -24.76 2.19 -5.92
C ASP A 259 -25.06 0.78 -5.35
N GLY A 260 -26.32 0.54 -4.97
CA GLY A 260 -26.77 -0.69 -4.31
C GLY A 260 -28.13 -1.15 -4.80
#